data_AF-A0A1J3EYF6-F1
#
_entry.id   AF-A0A1J3EYF6-F1
#
_cell.length_a   1.000
_cell.length_b   1.000
_cell.length_c   1.000
_cell.angle_alpha   90.00
_cell.angle_beta   90.00
_cell.angle_gamma   90.00
#
_symmetry.space_group_name_H-M   'P 1'
#
loop_
_entity.id
_entity.type
_entity.pdbx_description
1 polymer ?
#
loop_
_entity_poly.entity_id
_entity_poly.type
_entity_poly.pdbx_seq_one_letter_code
_entity_poly.pdbx_strand_id
1 'polypeptide(L)'
;GLVSQEPALFATSIEENILFGKEDASMDEIVEAAKASNAHDFISQFPHGYKTQVGVRGVQMSGGQKQRIAIARAIIKSPKILLLDEATSALDSESE
;
A
#
# COMPACT_ATOMS: atom_id res chain seq x y z
N GLY A 1 -12.15 -8.14 0.34
CA GLY A 1 -11.58 -6.80 0.11
C GLY A 1 -11.68 -6.51 -1.36
N LEU A 2 -11.77 -5.23 -1.73
CA LEU A 2 -11.70 -4.78 -3.12
C LEU A 2 -10.52 -3.81 -3.23
N VAL A 3 -9.67 -4.00 -4.23
CA VAL A 3 -8.63 -3.04 -4.61
C VAL A 3 -8.90 -2.60 -6.04
N SER A 4 -9.14 -1.30 -6.22
CA SER A 4 -9.40 -0.69 -7.53
C SER A 4 -8.11 -0.43 -8.31
N GLN A 5 -8.22 -0.28 -9.63
CA GLN A 5 -7.13 -0.03 -10.57
C GLN A 5 -6.29 1.21 -10.23
N GLU A 6 -6.94 2.32 -9.83
CA GLU A 6 -6.29 3.54 -9.32
C GLU A 6 -6.61 3.73 -7.84
N PRO A 7 -5.88 3.09 -6.92
CA PRO A 7 -6.18 3.22 -5.52
C PRO A 7 -5.80 4.60 -5.00
N ALA A 8 -6.78 5.28 -4.41
CA ALA A 8 -6.55 6.52 -3.69
C ALA A 8 -5.91 6.24 -2.33
N LEU A 9 -4.83 6.97 -2.05
CA LEU A 9 -4.27 7.08 -0.70
C LEU A 9 -4.81 8.33 -0.03
N PHE A 10 -5.08 8.23 1.26
CA PHE A 10 -5.40 9.38 2.08
C PHE A 10 -4.13 10.21 2.28
N ALA A 11 -4.28 11.53 2.38
CA ALA A 11 -3.18 12.47 2.59
C ALA A 11 -2.67 12.41 4.04
N THR A 12 -2.03 11.30 4.39
CA THR A 12 -1.56 10.92 5.73
C THR A 12 -0.33 10.02 5.59
N SER A 13 0.18 9.41 6.66
CA SER A 13 1.34 8.52 6.56
C SER A 13 1.04 7.20 5.82
N ILE A 14 2.09 6.52 5.34
CA ILE A 14 1.97 5.18 4.73
C ILE A 14 1.40 4.18 5.74
N GLU A 15 1.87 4.22 6.98
CA GLU A 15 1.36 3.41 8.09
C GLU A 15 -0.14 3.56 8.27
N GLU A 16 -0.64 4.80 8.43
CA GLU A 16 -2.06 5.08 8.59
C GLU A 16 -2.86 4.64 7.37
N ASN A 17 -2.28 4.80 6.16
CA ASN A 17 -2.88 4.27 4.96
C ASN A 17 -3.08 2.75 5.03
N ILE A 18 -2.17 1.97 5.62
CA ILE A 18 -2.34 0.53 5.79
C ILE A 18 -3.32 0.23 6.93
N LEU A 19 -3.22 0.98 8.04
CA LEU A 19 -4.03 0.84 9.24
C LEU A 19 -5.54 1.00 8.98
N PHE A 20 -5.95 1.74 7.95
CA PHE A 20 -7.37 1.78 7.53
C PHE A 20 -7.97 0.40 7.17
N GLY A 21 -7.14 -0.63 6.95
CA GLY A 21 -7.60 -2.00 6.79
C GLY A 21 -7.97 -2.70 8.11
N LYS A 22 -7.32 -2.30 9.21
CA LYS A 22 -7.47 -2.84 10.57
C LYS A 22 -6.93 -1.82 11.59
N GLU A 23 -7.82 -1.08 12.24
CA GLU A 23 -7.47 0.09 13.09
C GLU A 23 -6.61 -0.25 14.33
N ASP A 24 -6.70 -1.49 14.82
CA ASP A 24 -5.99 -2.00 15.99
C ASP A 24 -4.75 -2.82 15.64
N ALA A 25 -4.30 -2.78 14.38
CA ALA A 25 -3.13 -3.54 13.95
C ALA A 25 -1.83 -3.02 14.59
N SER A 26 -1.00 -3.96 15.03
CA SER A 26 0.36 -3.67 15.50
C SER A 26 1.27 -3.27 14.34
N MET A 27 2.39 -2.60 14.65
CA MET A 27 3.40 -2.27 13.64
C MET A 27 3.94 -3.52 12.94
N ASP A 28 4.07 -4.64 13.65
CA ASP A 28 4.51 -5.90 13.06
C ASP A 28 3.51 -6.41 12.01
N GLU A 29 2.20 -6.35 12.28
CA GLU A 29 1.16 -6.70 11.30
C GLU A 29 1.19 -5.77 10.08
N ILE A 30 1.46 -4.48 10.27
CA ILE A 30 1.62 -3.51 9.18
C ILE A 30 2.84 -3.87 8.33
N VAL A 31 3.96 -4.21 8.95
CA VAL A 31 5.18 -4.63 8.25
C VAL A 31 4.93 -5.91 7.46
N GLU A 32 4.29 -6.92 8.05
CA GLU A 32 3.99 -8.17 7.38
C GLU A 32 3.01 -7.98 6.20
N ALA A 33 1.98 -7.16 6.34
CA ALA A 33 1.09 -6.80 5.24
C ALA A 33 1.84 -6.06 4.11
N ALA A 34 2.74 -5.13 4.47
CA ALA A 34 3.56 -4.41 3.51
C ALA A 34 4.53 -5.35 2.76
N LYS A 35 5.16 -6.31 3.45
CA LYS A 35 6.01 -7.35 2.81
C LYS A 35 5.19 -8.22 1.87
N ALA A 36 4.01 -8.69 2.29
CA ALA A 36 3.12 -9.50 1.47
C ALA A 36 2.64 -8.78 0.19
N SER A 37 2.58 -7.44 0.22
CA SER A 37 2.27 -6.60 -0.94
C SER A 37 3.48 -6.13 -1.75
N ASN A 38 4.70 -6.58 -1.42
CA ASN A 38 5.96 -6.11 -2.00
C ASN A 38 6.18 -4.59 -1.87
N ALA A 39 5.66 -3.99 -0.79
CA ALA A 39 5.79 -2.58 -0.49
C ALA A 39 6.92 -2.24 0.49
N HIS A 40 7.27 -3.18 1.37
CA HIS A 40 8.21 -2.96 2.46
C HIS A 40 9.54 -2.36 1.98
N ASP A 41 10.12 -2.90 0.92
CA ASP A 41 11.45 -2.51 0.46
C ASP A 41 11.52 -1.04 0.04
N PHE A 42 10.55 -0.55 -0.74
CA PHE A 42 10.54 0.87 -1.12
C PHE A 42 10.13 1.77 0.04
N ILE A 43 9.25 1.30 0.94
CA ILE A 43 8.85 2.09 2.12
C ILE A 43 10.08 2.33 3.00
N SER A 44 10.90 1.29 3.23
CA SER A 44 12.12 1.35 4.03
C SER A 44 13.21 2.24 3.44
N GLN A 45 13.14 2.56 2.14
CA GLN A 45 14.05 3.49 1.49
C GLN A 45 13.69 4.97 1.69
N PHE A 46 12.46 5.28 2.12
CA PHE A 46 12.10 6.66 2.43
C PHE A 46 12.78 7.13 3.74
N PRO A 47 13.17 8.42 3.84
CA PRO A 47 13.81 8.97 5.05
C PRO A 47 13.00 8.79 6.34
N HIS A 48 11.68 8.67 6.24
CA HIS A 48 10.77 8.49 7.37
C HIS A 48 10.08 7.11 7.37
N GLY A 49 10.49 6.19 6.49
CA GLY A 49 9.93 4.85 6.42
C GLY A 49 8.39 4.86 6.33
N TYR A 50 7.75 4.08 7.20
CA TYR A 50 6.29 4.00 7.32
C TYR A 50 5.62 5.32 7.77
N LYS A 51 6.35 6.21 8.45
CA LYS A 51 5.85 7.53 8.87
C LYS A 51 5.90 8.56 7.75
N THR A 52 6.40 8.19 6.57
CA THR A 52 6.42 9.07 5.38
C THR A 52 5.01 9.51 5.02
N GLN A 53 4.81 10.82 4.93
CA GLN A 53 3.54 11.43 4.52
C GLN A 53 3.35 11.31 3.01
N VAL A 54 2.16 10.94 2.55
CA VAL A 54 1.81 10.82 1.12
C VAL A 54 0.64 11.73 0.76
N GLY A 55 0.37 11.93 -0.53
CA GLY A 55 -0.74 12.76 -1.03
C GLY A 55 -0.31 14.18 -1.41
N VAL A 56 -1.25 15.13 -1.42
CA VAL A 56 -1.08 16.48 -2.02
C VAL A 56 0.11 17.27 -1.44
N ARG A 57 0.44 17.06 -0.16
CA ARG A 57 1.58 17.70 0.53
C ARG A 57 2.69 16.71 0.92
N GLY A 58 2.54 15.44 0.54
CA GLY A 58 3.47 14.38 0.88
C GLY A 58 4.31 13.95 -0.33
N VAL A 59 5.05 12.86 -0.14
CA VAL A 59 5.79 12.19 -1.21
C VAL A 59 4.81 11.77 -2.31
N GLN A 60 5.16 12.12 -3.55
CA GLN A 60 4.44 11.63 -4.72
C GLN A 60 4.82 10.18 -4.97
N MET A 61 3.81 9.32 -5.12
CA MET A 61 3.99 7.90 -5.34
C MET A 61 3.62 7.53 -6.77
N SER A 62 4.37 6.58 -7.34
CA SER A 62 3.99 5.97 -8.62
C SER A 62 2.68 5.19 -8.50
N GLY A 63 2.04 4.88 -9.62
CA GLY A 63 0.83 4.05 -9.65
C GLY A 63 1.05 2.70 -8.95
N GLY A 64 2.13 1.99 -9.30
CA GLY A 64 2.48 0.71 -8.69
C GLY A 64 2.82 0.79 -7.19
N GLN A 65 3.37 1.91 -6.71
CA GLN A 65 3.58 2.12 -5.27
C GLN A 65 2.24 2.32 -4.52
N LYS A 66 1.33 3.13 -5.09
CA LYS A 66 -0.02 3.31 -4.53
C LYS A 66 -0.79 2.00 -4.49
N GLN A 67 -0.69 1.21 -5.57
CA GLN A 67 -1.34 -0.10 -5.67
C GLN A 67 -0.85 -1.06 -4.59
N ARG A 68 0.47 -1.17 -4.40
CA ARG A 68 1.03 -2.03 -3.36
C ARG A 68 0.62 -1.62 -1.95
N ILE A 69 0.54 -0.32 -1.63
CA ILE A 69 -0.01 0.15 -0.35
C ILE A 69 -1.50 -0.21 -0.20
N ALA A 70 -2.30 -0.08 -1.25
CA ALA A 70 -3.70 -0.45 -1.21
C ALA A 70 -3.92 -1.97 -1.06
N ILE A 71 -3.05 -2.77 -1.67
CA ILE A 71 -3.00 -4.23 -1.45
C ILE A 71 -2.64 -4.52 0.01
N ALA A 72 -1.63 -3.87 0.60
CA ALA A 72 -1.30 -4.02 2.02
C ALA A 72 -2.51 -3.70 2.93
N ARG A 73 -3.20 -2.59 2.66
CA ARG A 73 -4.46 -2.21 3.35
C ARG A 73 -5.52 -3.31 3.22
N ALA A 74 -5.62 -3.97 2.08
CA ALA A 74 -6.59 -5.04 1.88
C ALA A 74 -6.15 -6.35 2.56
N ILE A 75 -4.85 -6.66 2.58
CA ILE A 75 -4.26 -7.84 3.22
C ILE A 75 -4.42 -7.78 4.74
N ILE A 76 -4.11 -6.64 5.36
CA ILE A 76 -4.15 -6.50 6.83
C ILE A 76 -5.56 -6.69 7.40
N LYS A 77 -6.59 -6.41 6.60
CA LYS A 77 -8.00 -6.69 6.91
C LYS A 77 -8.31 -8.19 6.99
N SER A 78 -7.43 -9.05 6.47
CA SER A 78 -7.57 -10.51 6.38
C SER A 78 -8.96 -10.97 5.87
N PRO A 79 -9.41 -10.49 4.68
CA PRO A 79 -10.72 -10.85 4.17
C PRO A 79 -10.74 -12.29 3.65
N LYS A 80 -11.88 -12.98 3.78
CA LYS A 80 -12.08 -14.34 3.22
C LYS A 80 -11.86 -14.41 1.70
N ILE A 81 -12.17 -13.33 0.99
CA ILE A 81 -12.01 -13.19 -0.46
C ILE A 81 -11.43 -11.80 -0.73
N LEU A 82 -10.38 -11.73 -1.55
CA LEU A 82 -9.78 -10.49 -2.04
C LEU A 82 -9.98 -10.41 -3.56
N LEU A 83 -10.62 -9.34 -4.01
CA LEU A 83 -10.82 -9.03 -5.42
C LEU A 83 -9.86 -7.91 -5.81
N LEU A 84 -9.07 -8.15 -6.84
CA LEU A 84 -8.15 -7.19 -7.43
C LEU A 84 -8.71 -6.83 -8.80
N ASP A 85 -9.08 -5.57 -8.99
CA ASP A 85 -9.58 -5.08 -10.26
C ASP A 85 -8.41 -4.60 -11.11
N GLU A 86 -7.81 -5.54 -11.85
CA GLU A 86 -6.69 -5.28 -12.76
C GLU A 86 -7.19 -5.13 -14.20
N ALA A 87 -7.66 -3.94 -14.56
CA ALA A 87 -7.72 -3.56 -15.97
C ALA A 87 -6.30 -3.18 -16.43
N THR A 88 -5.47 -4.17 -16.75
CA THR A 88 -4.29 -4.04 -17.64
C THR A 88 -3.42 -2.77 -17.48
N SER A 89 -2.73 -2.56 -16.34
CA SER A 89 -1.74 -1.45 -16.26
C SER A 89 -0.39 -1.77 -15.61
N ALA A 90 -0.18 -3.00 -15.11
CA ALA A 90 1.09 -3.39 -14.47
C ALA A 90 1.95 -4.36 -15.31
N LEU A 91 1.62 -4.57 -16.60
CA LEU A 91 2.47 -5.37 -17.52
C LEU A 91 3.47 -4.51 -18.29
N ASP A 92 3.35 -3.18 -18.28
CA ASP A 92 4.36 -2.28 -18.85
C ASP A 92 5.09 -1.56 -17.73
N SER A 93 6.20 -2.15 -17.27
CA SER A 93 7.47 -1.50 -16.89
C SER A 93 8.30 -2.49 -16.03
N GLU A 94 9.16 -3.27 -16.69
CA GLU A 94 10.45 -3.80 -16.23
C GLU A 94 10.47 -4.59 -14.89
N SER A 95 10.52 -5.92 -14.87
CA SER A 95 11.63 -6.80 -15.28
C SER A 95 12.70 -6.20 -16.20
N GLU A 96 13.53 -5.31 -15.67
CA GLU A 96 14.95 -5.13 -15.98
C GLU A 96 15.71 -4.75 -14.69
#